data_AF-A0A0F9AB53-F1
#
_entry.id   AF-A0A0F9AB53-F1
#
_cell.length_a   1.000
_cell.length_b   1.000
_cell.length_c   1.000
_cell.angle_alpha   90.00
_cell.angle_beta   90.00
_cell.angle_gamma   90.00
#
_symmetry.space_group_name_H-M   'P 1'
#
loop_
_entity.id
_entity.type
_entity.pdbx_description
1 polymer ?
#
loop_
_entity_poly.entity_id
_entity_poly.type
_entity_poly.pdbx_seq_one_letter_code
_entity_poly.pdbx_strand_id
1 'polypeptide(L)' 'MIISRTPLRASLAGGGTDFHEYYKSGYGAVVSTAINKYIYITVNKMFDDKIRVSYSKTELVDSIDQVQHNI' A
#
# COMPACT_ATOMS: atom_id res chain seq x y z
N MET A 1 -14.06 -9.32 -10.80
CA MET A 1 -12.60 -9.09 -10.74
C MET A 1 -12.34 -7.61 -10.85
N ILE A 2 -11.72 -7.01 -9.84
CA ILE A 2 -11.26 -5.62 -9.83
C ILE A 2 -9.74 -5.65 -9.72
N ILE A 3 -9.06 -4.85 -10.54
CA ILE A 3 -7.60 -4.76 -10.54
C ILE A 3 -7.23 -3.28 -10.41
N SER A 4 -6.45 -2.96 -9.38
CA SER A 4 -5.82 -1.66 -9.21
C SER A 4 -4.36 -1.71 -9.64
N ARG A 5 -3.89 -0.65 -10.30
CA ARG A 5 -2.50 -0.47 -10.70
C ARG A 5 -2.01 0.87 -10.17
N THR A 6 -1.11 0.83 -9.19
CA THR A 6 -0.55 2.03 -8.56
C THR A 6 0.91 2.21 -8.98
N PRO A 7 1.30 3.36 -9.58
CA PRO A 7 2.69 3.61 -9.93
C PRO A 7 3.55 3.79 -8.68
N LEU A 8 4.75 3.24 -8.72
CA LEU A 8 5.81 3.60 -7.78
C LEU A 8 6.30 5.02 -8.09
N ARG A 9 6.94 5.66 -7.11
CA ARG A 9 7.55 6.99 -7.26
C ARG A 9 9.05 6.94 -7.04
N ALA A 10 9.77 7.81 -7.74
CA ALA A 10 11.15 8.18 -7.44
C ALA A 10 11.16 9.56 -6.78
N SER A 11 11.89 9.67 -5.66
CA SER A 11 12.07 10.94 -4.96
C SER A 11 13.25 11.70 -5.55
N LEU A 12 13.04 12.95 -5.95
CA LEU A 12 14.08 13.81 -6.55
C LEU A 12 14.68 14.75 -5.52
N ALA A 13 13.85 15.39 -4.68
CA ALA A 13 14.30 16.33 -3.65
C ALA A 13 13.33 16.39 -2.46
N GLY A 14 13.84 16.82 -1.31
CA GLY A 14 13.03 17.09 -0.11
C GLY A 14 12.57 15.84 0.66
N GLY A 15 13.08 14.65 0.31
CA GLY A 15 12.74 13.42 1.02
C GLY A 15 13.05 13.50 2.52
N GLY A 16 12.07 13.14 3.36
CA GLY A 16 12.18 13.21 4.81
C GLY A 16 11.63 14.49 5.42
N THR A 17 11.41 15.54 4.61
CA THR A 17 10.72 16.76 5.10
C THR A 17 9.23 16.53 5.33
N ASP A 18 8.68 15.45 4.78
CA ASP A 18 7.32 14.94 4.98
C ASP A 18 7.15 14.15 6.29
N PHE A 19 8.22 13.90 7.06
CA PHE A 19 8.11 13.29 8.37
C PHE A 19 7.61 14.25 9.45
N HIS A 20 6.80 13.71 10.37
CA HIS A 20 6.19 14.48 11.47
C HIS A 20 7.21 15.27 12.28
N GLU A 21 8.32 14.64 12.67
CA GLU A 21 9.38 15.28 13.44
C GLU A 21 9.99 16.49 12.72
N TYR A 22 10.03 16.47 11.38
CA TYR A 22 10.60 17.55 10.58
C TYR A 22 9.64 18.74 10.48
N TYR A 23 8.42 18.52 9.96
CA TYR A 23 7.50 19.62 9.68
C TYR A 23 6.87 20.22 10.95
N LYS A 24 7.07 19.61 12.12
CA LYS A 24 6.74 20.24 13.40
C LYS A 24 7.57 21.51 13.67
N SER A 25 8.76 21.61 13.08
CA SER A 25 9.71 22.70 13.28
C SER A 25 9.77 23.70 12.12
N GLY A 26 9.07 23.44 11.01
CA GLY A 26 9.12 24.28 9.81
C GLY A 26 8.31 23.73 8.64
N TYR A 27 8.40 24.36 7.47
CA TYR A 27 7.69 23.92 6.27
C TYR A 27 8.44 22.77 5.56
N GLY A 28 7.71 21.70 5.23
CA GLY A 28 8.22 20.58 4.43
C GLY A 28 7.72 20.62 2.99
N ALA A 29 8.57 20.22 2.04
CA ALA A 29 8.21 20.12 0.62
C ALA A 29 9.00 19.00 -0.04
N VAL A 30 8.31 18.21 -0.87
CA VAL A 30 8.91 17.10 -1.62
C VAL A 30 8.69 17.30 -3.12
N VAL A 31 9.68 16.91 -3.90
CA VAL A 31 9.56 16.80 -5.37
C VAL A 31 9.82 15.34 -5.73
N SER A 32 8.80 14.68 -6.29
CA SER A 32 8.84 13.27 -6.69
C SER A 32 8.07 13.09 -7.98
N THR A 33 8.41 12.05 -8.75
CA THR A 33 7.65 11.67 -9.95
C THR A 33 7.27 10.20 -9.90
N ALA A 34 6.11 9.87 -10.46
CA ALA A 34 5.77 8.49 -10.79
C ALA A 34 6.79 7.94 -11.80
N ILE A 35 7.08 6.64 -11.71
CA ILE A 35 7.94 5.91 -12.64
C ILE A 35 7.17 4.78 -13.31
N ASN A 36 7.71 4.25 -14.42
CA ASN A 36 7.11 3.14 -15.16
C ASN A 36 7.34 1.78 -14.47
N LYS A 37 6.98 1.69 -13.18
CA LYS A 37 7.00 0.51 -12.32
C LYS A 37 5.75 0.57 -11.44
N TYR A 38 5.07 -0.54 -11.23
CA TYR A 38 3.74 -0.54 -10.62
C TYR A 38 3.58 -1.67 -9.60
N ILE A 39 2.77 -1.41 -8.59
CA ILE A 39 2.18 -2.41 -7.70
C ILE A 39 0.76 -2.71 -8.20
N TYR A 40 0.42 -3.99 -8.23
CA TYR A 40 -0.91 -4.46 -8.63
C TYR A 40 -1.61 -5.07 -7.43
N ILE A 41 -2.88 -4.71 -7.24
CA ILE A 41 -3.77 -5.34 -6.26
C ILE A 41 -4.98 -5.87 -7.00
N THR A 42 -5.29 -7.14 -6.80
CA THR A 42 -6.43 -7.81 -7.43
C THR A 42 -7.44 -8.23 -6.38
N VAL A 43 -8.69 -7.86 -6.56
CA VAL A 43 -9.80 -8.25 -5.67
C VAL A 43 -10.84 -9.03 -6.48
N ASN A 44 -11.21 -10.19 -5.96
CA ASN A 44 -12.16 -11.10 -6.58
C ASN A 44 -13.12 -11.62 -5.51
N LYS A 45 -14.40 -11.74 -5.86
CA LYS A 45 -15.34 -12.49 -5.03
C LYS A 45 -14.93 -13.96 -5.06
N MET A 46 -14.76 -14.58 -3.89
CA MET A 46 -14.48 -16.00 -3.81
C MET A 46 -15.75 -16.83 -4.05
N PHE A 47 -15.56 -18.11 -4.35
CA PHE A 47 -16.68 -19.04 -4.57
C PHE A 47 -17.36 -19.44 -3.26
N ASP A 48 -16.63 -19.38 -2.15
CA ASP A 48 -17.12 -19.52 -0.79
C ASP A 48 -17.18 -18.15 -0.09
N ASP A 49 -17.70 -18.14 1.14
CA ASP A 49 -17.80 -16.93 1.98
C ASP A 49 -16.52 -16.65 2.79
N LYS A 50 -15.41 -17.31 2.45
CA LYS A 50 -14.12 -17.09 3.11
C LYS A 50 -13.42 -15.84 2.57
N ILE A 51 -12.44 -15.37 3.32
CA ILE A 51 -11.57 -14.26 2.95
C ILE A 51 -10.17 -14.82 2.69
N ARG A 52 -9.64 -14.60 1.48
CA ARG A 52 -8.25 -14.93 1.15
C ARG A 52 -7.45 -13.67 0.94
N VAL A 53 -6.40 -13.50 1.75
CA VAL A 53 -5.43 -12.41 1.61
C VAL A 53 -4.09 -13.01 1.25
N SER A 54 -3.47 -12.55 0.16
CA SER A 54 -2.19 -13.07 -0.32
C SER A 54 -1.18 -11.93 -0.41
N TYR A 55 -0.16 -12.00 0.43
CA TYR A 55 1.01 -11.12 0.46
C TYR A 55 2.26 -12.01 0.61
N SER A 56 3.23 -11.66 1.46
CA SER A 56 4.34 -12.57 1.83
C SER A 56 3.89 -13.90 2.44
N LYS A 57 2.64 -13.96 2.94
CA LYS A 57 1.95 -15.17 3.36
C LYS A 57 0.58 -15.23 2.69
N THR A 58 0.03 -16.44 2.56
CA THR A 58 -1.35 -16.62 2.12
C THR A 58 -2.19 -17.02 3.34
N GLU A 59 -3.21 -16.22 3.61
CA GLU A 59 -4.18 -16.45 4.66
C GLU A 59 -5.52 -16.80 4.04
N LEU A 60 -6.23 -17.75 4.66
CA LEU A 60 -7.60 -18.12 4.32
C LEU A 60 -8.39 -18.19 5.62
N VAL A 61 -9.25 -17.21 5.85
CA VAL A 61 -9.94 -17.01 7.12
C VAL A 61 -11.44 -16.86 6.92
N ASP A 62 -12.22 -17.07 7.97
CA ASP A 62 -13.68 -17.02 7.90
C ASP A 62 -14.24 -15.63 8.23
N SER A 63 -13.47 -14.77 8.92
CA SER A 63 -13.85 -13.39 9.21
C SER A 63 -12.67 -12.42 9.16
N ILE A 64 -12.95 -11.13 9.03
CA ILE A 64 -11.94 -10.07 8.90
C ILE A 64 -11.01 -9.99 10.13
N ASP A 65 -11.55 -10.24 11.32
CA ASP A 65 -10.81 -10.14 12.59
C ASP A 65 -9.74 -11.23 12.76
N GLN A 66 -9.79 -12.29 11.93
CA GLN A 66 -8.81 -13.38 11.96
C GLN A 66 -7.58 -13.09 11.09
N VAL A 67 -7.62 -12.07 10.23
CA VAL A 67 -6.50 -11.69 9.37
C VAL A 67 -5.33 -11.21 10.23
N GLN A 68 -4.16 -11.83 10.05
CA GLN A 68 -2.92 -11.55 10.78
C GLN A 68 -2.03 -10.51 10.09
N HIS A 69 -2.41 -10.06 8.89
CA HIS A 69 -1.67 -9.05 8.16
C HIS A 69 -1.67 -7.72 8.93
N ASN A 70 -0.55 -7.42 9.59
CA ASN A 70 -0.34 -6.15 10.27
C ASN A 70 -0.11 -5.06 9.22
N ILE A 71 -1.18 -4.32 8.93
CA ILE A 71 -1.16 -3.11 8.09
C ILE A 71 -0.92 -1.88 8.97
#